data_AF-A0A0C9Z1P9-F1
#
_entry.id   AF-A0A0C9Z1P9-F1
#
_cell.length_a   1.000
_cell.length_b   1.000
_cell.length_c   1.000
_cell.angle_alpha   90.00
_cell.angle_beta   90.00
_cell.angle_gamma   90.00
#
_symmetry.space_group_name_H-M   'P 1'
#
loop_
_entity.id
_entity.type
_entity.pdbx_description
1 polymer ?
#
loop_
_entity_poly.entity_id
_entity_poly.type
_entity_poly.pdbx_seq_one_letter_code
_entity_poly.pdbx_strand_id
1 'polypeptide(L)' 'MKVIILPHNLRIVDYVIGVPSSLHDSNVFSHTRIYRHLETFLGADEWIWADLAYPSLPWCMVPFK' A
#
# COMPACT_ATOMS: atom_id res chain seq x y z
N MET A 1 15.43 13.71 -1.72
CA MET A 1 15.38 12.26 -1.42
C MET A 1 15.52 11.52 -2.75
N LYS A 2 16.47 10.58 -2.87
CA LYS A 2 16.66 9.79 -4.09
C LYS A 2 16.27 8.35 -3.76
N VAL A 3 15.21 7.87 -4.39
CA VAL A 3 14.75 6.48 -4.26
C VAL A 3 15.26 5.71 -5.48
N ILE A 4 16.07 4.67 -5.25
CA ILE A 4 16.58 3.78 -6.30
C ILE A 4 15.97 2.41 -6.05
N ILE A 5 15.19 1.91 -7.00
CA ILE A 5 14.56 0.58 -6.92
C ILE A 5 14.90 -0.15 -8.22
N LEU A 6 15.46 -1.36 -8.09
CA LEU A 6 15.88 -2.21 -9.21
C LEU A 6 15.12 -3.54 -9.15
N PRO A 7 13.85 -3.57 -9.57
CA PRO A 7 13.12 -4.82 -9.63
C PRO A 7 13.53 -5.56 -10.91
N HIS A 8 14.18 -6.71 -10.77
CA HIS A 8 14.69 -7.47 -11.92
C HIS A 8 13.57 -7.99 -12.83
N ASN A 9 12.49 -8.53 -12.25
CA ASN A 9 11.32 -9.07 -12.97
C ASN A 9 9.99 -8.63 -12.32
N LEU A 10 10.03 -7.64 -11.44
CA LEU A 10 8.85 -7.14 -10.72
C LEU A 10 8.54 -5.71 -11.15
N ARG A 11 7.32 -5.26 -10.85
CA ARG A 11 6.87 -3.90 -11.15
C ARG A 11 6.31 -3.27 -9.89
N ILE A 12 6.74 -2.05 -9.60
CA ILE A 12 6.05 -1.18 -8.65
C ILE A 12 4.80 -0.68 -9.35
N VAL A 13 3.64 -1.11 -8.87
CA VAL A 13 2.34 -0.72 -9.44
C VAL A 13 1.77 0.52 -8.77
N ASP A 14 2.16 0.79 -7.53
CA ASP A 14 1.73 1.95 -6.77
C ASP A 14 2.80 2.38 -5.76
N TYR A 15 2.92 3.68 -5.52
CA TYR A 15 3.77 4.25 -4.48
C TYR A 15 3.26 5.62 -4.05
N VAL A 16 3.54 5.97 -2.80
CA VAL A 16 3.28 7.31 -2.27
C VAL A 16 4.49 7.78 -1.48
N ILE A 17 4.78 9.07 -1.54
CA ILE A 17 5.83 9.67 -0.72
C ILE A 17 5.14 10.33 0.48
N GLY A 18 5.43 9.83 1.67
CA GLY A 18 4.92 10.40 2.91
C GLY A 18 5.45 11.83 3.14
N VAL A 19 4.63 12.68 3.75
CA VAL A 19 5.06 14.01 4.21
C VAL A 19 5.89 13.82 5.48
N PRO A 20 7.03 14.51 5.65
CA PRO A 20 7.80 14.47 6.90
C PRO A 20 6.96 15.10 8.02
N SER A 21 6.19 14.26 8.73
CA SER A 21 5.27 14.51 9.85
C SER A 21 4.01 13.62 9.78
N SER A 22 3.80 12.82 8.72
CA SER A 22 2.60 11.99 8.64
C SER A 22 2.55 11.01 9.82
N LEU A 23 1.48 11.12 10.61
CA LEU A 23 1.42 10.56 11.95
C LEU A 23 1.27 9.03 12.01
N HIS A 24 1.16 8.31 10.90
CA HIS A 24 1.15 6.83 10.87
C HIS A 24 1.22 6.32 9.41
N ASP A 25 1.77 5.12 9.18
CA ASP A 25 1.81 4.49 7.85
C ASP A 25 0.41 4.32 7.26
N SER A 26 -0.60 4.04 8.10
CA SER A 26 -2.00 3.97 7.67
C SER A 26 -2.53 5.26 7.05
N ASN A 27 -2.08 6.42 7.54
CA ASN A 27 -2.50 7.72 7.01
C ASN A 27 -1.89 7.93 5.62
N VAL A 28 -0.60 7.68 5.46
CA VAL A 28 0.08 7.77 4.17
C VAL A 28 -0.51 6.75 3.18
N PHE A 29 -0.82 5.55 3.65
CA PHE A 29 -1.44 4.51 2.85
C PHE A 29 -2.78 4.93 2.23
N SER A 30 -3.60 5.71 2.95
CA SER A 30 -4.87 6.24 2.41
C SER A 30 -4.72 7.16 1.19
N HIS A 31 -3.49 7.66 0.96
CA HIS A 31 -3.17 8.51 -0.19
C HIS A 31 -2.67 7.72 -1.42
N THR A 32 -2.46 6.41 -1.28
CA THR A 32 -2.06 5.52 -2.38
C THR A 32 -3.19 5.35 -3.40
N ARG A 33 -2.83 4.99 -4.64
CA ARG A 33 -3.82 4.78 -5.70
C ARG A 33 -4.61 3.50 -5.48
N ILE A 34 -4.00 2.45 -4.92
CA ILE A 34 -4.67 1.19 -4.57
C ILE A 34 -5.74 1.40 -3.52
N TYR A 35 -5.52 2.29 -2.55
CA TYR A 35 -6.53 2.63 -1.55
C TYR A 35 -7.73 3.37 -2.16
N ARG A 36 -7.48 4.24 -3.15
CA ARG A 36 -8.52 5.10 -3.75
C ARG A 36 -9.25 4.47 -4.94
N HIS A 37 -8.62 3.52 -5.62
CA HIS A 37 -9.09 2.92 -6.88
C HIS A 37 -8.78 1.42 -6.91
N LEU A 38 -9.30 0.69 -5.91
CA LEU A 38 -9.00 -0.71 -5.65
C LEU A 38 -9.18 -1.61 -6.87
N GLU A 39 -10.26 -1.40 -7.61
CA GLU A 39 -10.66 -2.15 -8.81
C GLU A 39 -9.68 -2.01 -9.99
N THR A 40 -8.79 -1.02 -9.95
CA THR A 40 -7.71 -0.87 -10.95
C THR A 40 -6.54 -1.83 -10.66
N PHE A 41 -6.45 -2.38 -9.44
CA PHE A 41 -5.32 -3.19 -8.97
C PHE A 41 -5.70 -4.62 -8.61
N LEU A 42 -6.90 -4.82 -8.05
CA LEU A 42 -7.36 -6.10 -7.54
C LEU A 42 -8.69 -6.51 -8.19
N GLY A 43 -8.79 -7.78 -8.52
CA GLY A 43 -10.05 -8.45 -8.84
C GLY A 43 -10.96 -8.60 -7.61
N ALA A 44 -12.19 -9.06 -7.84
CA ALA A 44 -13.24 -9.12 -6.81
C ALA A 44 -12.87 -9.97 -5.57
N ASP A 45 -12.03 -10.99 -5.75
CA ASP A 45 -11.62 -11.94 -4.70
C ASP A 45 -10.11 -11.83 -4.37
N GLU A 46 -9.46 -10.76 -4.82
CA GLU A 46 -8.04 -10.50 -4.57
C GLU A 46 -7.84 -9.54 -3.41
N TRP A 47 -6.73 -9.71 -2.70
CA TRP A 47 -6.37 -8.92 -1.53
C TRP A 47 -4.85 -8.89 -1.36
N ILE A 48 -4.37 -7.91 -0.60
CA ILE A 48 -2.94 -7.75 -0.30
C ILE A 48 -2.65 -8.08 1.16
N TRP A 49 -1.44 -8.57 1.41
CA TRP A 49 -0.89 -8.61 2.76
C TRP A 49 -0.21 -7.29 3.09
N ALA A 50 -0.48 -6.77 4.29
CA ALA A 50 0.20 -5.61 4.82
C ALA A 50 0.76 -5.87 6.22
N ASP A 51 1.74 -5.06 6.61
CA ASP A 51 2.30 -5.09 7.96
C ASP A 51 1.33 -4.48 9.00
N LEU A 52 1.71 -4.53 10.28
CA LEU A 52 0.84 -4.14 11.40
C LEU A 52 0.52 -2.64 11.48
N ALA A 53 1.30 -1.79 10.81
CA ALA A 53 1.08 -0.35 10.77
C ALA A 53 0.00 0.07 9.76
N TYR A 54 -0.53 -0.88 8.98
CA TYR A 54 -1.59 -0.67 8.02
C TYR A 54 -2.98 -1.00 8.60
N PRO A 55 -4.05 -0.40 8.05
CA PRO A 55 -5.41 -0.72 8.48
C PRO A 55 -5.78 -2.16 8.08
N SER A 56 -6.56 -2.82 8.94
CA SER A 56 -7.20 -4.09 8.57
C SER A 56 -8.45 -3.78 7.76
N LEU A 57 -8.44 -4.11 6.47
CA LEU A 57 -9.55 -3.87 5.54
C LEU A 57 -9.92 -5.19 4.84
N PRO A 58 -11.13 -5.32 4.25
CA PRO A 58 -11.54 -6.53 3.54
C PRO A 58 -10.56 -6.98 2.45
N TRP A 59 -9.84 -6.04 1.83
CA TRP A 59 -8.87 -6.26 0.76
C TRP A 59 -7.40 -6.07 1.19
N CYS A 60 -7.16 -5.73 2.47
CA CYS A 60 -5.83 -5.50 3.05
C CYS A 60 -5.72 -6.29 4.35
N MET A 61 -5.21 -7.51 4.26
CA MET A 61 -5.10 -8.43 5.38
C MET A 61 -3.85 -8.14 6.19
N VAL A 62 -4.03 -8.05 7.52
CA VAL A 62 -2.97 -7.88 8.50
C VAL A 62 -2.93 -9.15 9.36
N PRO A 63 -1.96 -10.06 9.16
CA PRO A 63 -2.04 -11.44 9.65
C PRO A 63 -1.91 -11.59 11.16
N PHE A 64 -1.29 -10.63 11.84
CA PHE A 64 -0.99 -10.70 13.28
C PHE A 64 -1.41 -9.42 14.00
N LYS A 65 -2.72 -9.18 14.11
CA LYS A 65 -3.24 -8.04 14.87
C LYS A 65 -3.46 -8.39 16.34
#